data_AF-A0A927TNR0-F1
#
_entry.id   AF-A0A927TNR0-F1
#
_cell.length_a   1.000
_cell.length_b   1.000
_cell.length_c   1.000
_cell.angle_alpha   90.00
_cell.angle_beta   90.00
_cell.angle_gamma   90.00
#
_symmetry.space_group_name_H-M   'P 1'
#
loop_
_entity.id
_entity.type
_entity.pdbx_description
1 polymer ?
#
loop_
_entity_poly.entity_id
_entity_poly.type
_entity_poly.pdbx_seq_one_letter_code
_entity_poly.pdbx_strand_id
1 'polypeptide(L)'
;MAVLMTKDKKEIIVTCNCGCKSSVNIQIDEMEDIGYAYLCFLKGNFYTEYNNNPWRAFRIKMKKIWHILRGKDYCYSDTIMTKEDFEEFKRYINQF
;
A
#
# COMPACT_ATOMS: atom_id res chain seq x y z
N MET A 1 -6.06 6.16 16.12
CA MET A 1 -5.92 6.69 14.75
C MET A 1 -4.98 7.86 14.88
N ALA A 2 -3.84 7.75 14.23
CA ALA A 2 -2.85 8.80 14.12
C ALA A 2 -2.62 9.08 12.65
N VAL A 3 -2.53 10.36 12.31
CA VAL A 3 -2.14 10.87 11.00
C VAL A 3 -0.77 11.51 11.18
N LEU A 4 0.22 10.96 10.50
CA LEU A 4 1.60 11.40 10.55
C LEU A 4 1.96 11.91 9.16
N MET A 5 2.42 13.15 9.06
CA MET A 5 2.80 13.76 7.79
C MET A 5 4.19 14.39 7.95
N THR A 6 5.03 14.19 6.95
CA THR A 6 6.36 14.83 6.90
C THR A 6 6.24 16.35 6.71
N LYS A 7 7.27 17.11 7.10
CA LYS A 7 7.25 18.58 7.01
C LYS A 7 7.13 19.10 5.57
N ASP A 8 7.69 18.35 4.62
CA ASP A 8 7.64 18.61 3.18
C ASP A 8 6.34 18.12 2.52
N LYS A 9 5.45 17.47 3.28
CA LYS A 9 4.16 16.93 2.83
C LYS A 9 4.27 15.88 1.71
N LYS A 10 5.44 15.27 1.54
CA LYS A 10 5.67 14.21 0.54
C LYS A 10 5.26 12.82 1.03
N GLU A 11 5.13 12.61 2.33
CA GLU A 11 4.71 11.33 2.89
C GLU A 11 3.64 11.52 3.97
N ILE A 12 2.63 10.65 3.95
CA ILE A 12 1.57 10.58 4.96
C ILE A 12 1.28 9.13 5.35
N ILE A 13 1.25 8.89 6.66
CA ILE A 13 0.88 7.61 7.26
C ILE A 13 -0.39 7.79 8.09
N VAL A 14 -1.41 7.00 7.79
CA VAL A 14 -2.69 6.98 8.51
C VAL A 14 -2.89 5.62 9.16
N THR A 15 -3.09 5.58 10.48
CA THR A 15 -3.25 4.33 11.24
C THR A 15 -4.70 4.10 11.69
N CYS A 16 -5.19 2.85 11.68
CA CYS A 16 -6.52 2.53 12.23
C CYS A 16 -6.57 2.79 13.75
N ASN A 17 -7.70 3.29 14.27
CA ASN A 17 -8.01 3.30 15.71
C ASN A 17 -8.60 1.98 16.21
N CYS A 18 -9.04 1.09 15.32
CA CYS A 18 -9.77 -0.13 15.65
C CYS A 18 -8.92 -1.26 16.29
N GLY A 19 -7.67 -0.99 16.67
CA GLY A 19 -6.77 -1.99 17.28
C GLY A 19 -6.16 -3.01 16.30
N CYS A 20 -6.57 -3.00 15.03
CA CYS A 20 -6.04 -3.91 13.99
C CYS A 20 -4.61 -3.59 13.55
N LYS A 21 -4.00 -2.50 14.06
CA LYS A 21 -2.65 -2.03 13.70
C LYS A 21 -2.41 -1.87 12.19
N SER A 22 -3.46 -1.75 11.39
CA SER A 22 -3.33 -1.51 9.95
C SER A 22 -3.13 -0.01 9.68
N SER A 23 -2.43 0.29 8.61
CA SER A 23 -2.16 1.66 8.18
C SER A 23 -2.11 1.78 6.65
N VAL A 24 -2.34 2.98 6.17
CA VAL A 24 -2.10 3.38 4.78
C VAL A 24 -0.90 4.32 4.79
N ASN A 25 0.08 4.06 3.93
CA ASN A 25 1.17 4.99 3.62
C ASN A 25 0.99 5.51 2.20
N ILE A 26 1.10 6.83 2.00
CA ILE A 26 1.17 7.45 0.69
C ILE A 26 2.44 8.28 0.64
N GLN A 27 3.28 8.02 -0.37
CA GLN A 27 4.54 8.71 -0.62
C GLN A 27 4.57 9.25 -2.05
N ILE A 28 5.02 10.49 -2.22
CA ILE A 28 5.22 11.14 -3.52
C ILE A 28 6.73 11.14 -3.81
N ASP A 29 7.12 10.56 -4.94
CA ASP A 29 8.50 10.57 -5.42
C ASP A 29 8.53 10.99 -6.89
N GLU A 30 9.43 11.88 -7.26
CA GLU A 30 9.53 12.44 -8.61
C GLU A 30 10.49 11.64 -9.50
N MET A 31 10.94 10.46 -9.05
CA MET A 31 11.78 9.58 -9.86
C MET A 31 11.01 9.05 -11.10
N GLU A 32 11.41 9.55 -12.27
CA GLU A 32 10.78 9.30 -13.58
C GLU A 32 10.71 7.81 -13.96
N ASP A 33 11.58 6.96 -13.39
CA ASP A 33 11.76 5.59 -13.85
C ASP A 33 10.75 4.58 -13.26
N ILE A 34 10.07 4.94 -12.17
CA ILE A 34 9.30 3.95 -11.35
C ILE A 34 7.86 4.39 -11.12
N GLY A 35 7.56 5.69 -10.96
CA GLY A 35 6.20 6.24 -10.78
C GLY A 35 6.15 7.47 -9.87
N TYR A 36 5.10 8.28 -9.96
CA TYR A 36 4.97 9.59 -9.30
C TYR A 36 4.50 9.50 -7.85
N ALA A 37 3.62 8.54 -7.54
CA ALA A 37 3.11 8.34 -6.19
C ALA A 37 2.95 6.86 -5.86
N TYR A 38 3.20 6.53 -4.60
CA TYR A 38 3.18 5.18 -4.04
C TYR A 38 2.16 5.14 -2.92
N LEU A 39 1.21 4.21 -3.01
CA LEU A 39 0.24 3.94 -1.96
C LEU A 39 0.42 2.51 -1.45
N CYS A 40 0.86 2.37 -0.20
CA CYS A 40 1.04 1.09 0.47
C CYS A 40 -0.06 0.85 1.49
N PHE A 41 -0.72 -0.31 1.43
CA PHE A 41 -1.57 -0.78 2.53
C PHE A 41 -0.77 -1.70 3.45
N LEU A 42 -0.45 -1.19 4.63
CA LEU A 42 0.28 -1.90 5.68
C LEU A 42 -0.72 -2.61 6.59
N LYS A 43 -0.84 -3.93 6.45
CA LYS A 43 -1.70 -4.75 7.30
C LYS A 43 -0.98 -5.14 8.59
N GLY A 44 -1.48 -4.67 9.73
CA GLY A 44 -1.03 -5.12 11.06
C GLY A 44 -1.56 -6.51 11.38
N ASN A 45 -0.83 -7.57 11.01
CA ASN A 45 -1.25 -8.92 11.35
C ASN A 45 -0.77 -9.33 12.75
N PHE A 46 -1.71 -9.61 13.66
CA PHE A 46 -1.45 -10.49 14.81
C PHE A 46 -2.13 -11.86 14.67
N TYR A 47 -3.24 -11.96 13.93
CA TYR A 47 -3.86 -13.22 13.50
C TYR A 47 -4.05 -13.23 11.98
N THR A 48 -3.38 -14.14 11.28
CA THR A 48 -3.38 -14.20 9.82
C THR A 48 -4.50 -15.10 9.30
N GLU A 49 -4.91 -14.93 8.03
CA GLU A 49 -5.73 -15.89 7.26
C GLU A 49 -5.20 -17.33 7.34
N TYR A 50 -3.93 -17.52 7.73
CA TYR A 50 -3.29 -18.81 7.97
C TYR A 50 -3.98 -19.63 9.06
N ASN A 51 -4.46 -19.01 10.15
CA ASN A 51 -5.17 -19.72 11.22
C ASN A 51 -6.53 -20.25 10.77
N ASN A 52 -7.18 -19.56 9.83
CA ASN A 52 -8.52 -19.94 9.34
C ASN A 52 -8.46 -20.82 8.08
N ASN A 53 -7.45 -20.65 7.22
CA ASN A 53 -7.27 -21.43 6.01
C ASN A 53 -5.79 -21.46 5.55
N PRO A 54 -4.99 -22.41 6.07
CA PRO A 54 -3.55 -22.46 5.81
C PRO A 54 -3.22 -22.71 4.32
N TRP A 55 -4.04 -23.50 3.62
CA TRP A 55 -3.86 -23.77 2.19
C TRP A 55 -4.08 -22.54 1.29
N ARG A 56 -5.09 -21.72 1.60
CA ARG A 56 -5.32 -20.44 0.91
C ARG A 56 -4.15 -19.48 1.14
N ALA A 57 -3.69 -19.38 2.39
CA ALA A 57 -2.55 -18.54 2.74
C ALA A 57 -1.26 -18.97 2.04
N PHE A 58 -1.01 -20.28 1.94
CA PHE A 58 0.11 -20.84 1.18
C PHE A 58 0.03 -20.50 -0.31
N ARG A 59 -1.15 -20.66 -0.95
CA ARG A 59 -1.34 -20.31 -2.37
C ARG A 59 -1.07 -18.83 -2.65
N ILE A 60 -1.50 -17.93 -1.76
CA ILE A 60 -1.25 -16.50 -1.89
C ILE A 60 0.27 -16.22 -1.77
N LYS A 61 0.95 -16.81 -0.80
CA LYS A 61 2.42 -16.66 -0.63
C LYS A 61 3.19 -17.18 -1.85
N MET A 62 2.81 -18.33 -2.40
CA MET A 62 3.44 -18.87 -3.62
C MET A 62 3.24 -17.98 -4.84
N LYS A 63 2.03 -17.40 -5.01
CA LYS A 63 1.81 -16.38 -6.04
C LYS A 63 2.71 -15.17 -5.85
N LYS A 64 2.87 -14.66 -4.62
CA LYS A 64 3.77 -13.54 -4.33
C LYS A 64 5.21 -13.83 -4.75
N ILE A 65 5.75 -14.99 -4.36
CA ILE A 65 7.11 -15.43 -4.76
C ILE A 65 7.23 -15.45 -6.29
N TRP A 66 6.22 -15.98 -6.98
CA TRP A 66 6.20 -16.02 -8.44
C TRP A 66 6.16 -14.64 -9.11
N HIS A 67 5.44 -13.68 -8.52
CA HIS A 67 5.42 -12.30 -9.01
C HIS A 67 6.77 -11.59 -8.79
N ILE A 68 7.44 -11.84 -7.66
CA ILE A 68 8.79 -11.32 -7.37
C ILE A 68 9.80 -11.85 -8.40
N LEU A 69 9.80 -13.16 -8.68
CA LEU A 69 10.69 -13.76 -9.67
C LEU A 69 10.49 -13.22 -11.10
N ARG A 70 9.31 -12.67 -11.40
CA ARG A 70 8.98 -12.05 -12.69
C ARG A 70 9.21 -10.53 -12.72
N GLY A 71 9.79 -9.95 -11.66
CA GLY A 71 10.00 -8.50 -11.56
C GLY A 71 8.70 -7.70 -11.46
N LYS A 72 7.63 -8.29 -10.92
CA LYS A 72 6.30 -7.66 -10.70
C LYS A 72 5.96 -7.54 -9.22
N ASP A 73 6.98 -7.35 -8.40
CA ASP A 73 6.87 -7.19 -6.95
C ASP A 73 6.01 -5.98 -6.55
N TYR A 74 6.09 -4.88 -7.31
CA TYR A 74 5.30 -3.66 -7.07
C TYR A 74 3.78 -3.88 -7.07
N CYS A 75 3.24 -4.86 -7.82
CA CYS A 75 1.79 -5.06 -7.94
C CYS A 75 1.09 -5.62 -6.69
N TYR A 76 1.81 -6.00 -5.62
CA TYR A 76 1.23 -6.85 -4.57
C TYR A 76 1.09 -6.23 -3.17
N SER A 77 1.79 -5.13 -2.90
CA SER A 77 1.68 -4.36 -1.65
C SER A 77 1.35 -2.90 -1.89
N ASP A 78 1.69 -2.41 -3.08
CA ASP A 78 1.77 -0.99 -3.36
C ASP A 78 1.03 -0.68 -4.65
N THR A 79 0.30 0.43 -4.68
CA THR A 79 -0.24 0.99 -5.91
C THR A 79 0.74 2.06 -6.34
N ILE A 80 1.40 1.83 -7.47
CA ILE A 80 2.20 2.84 -8.14
C ILE A 80 1.28 3.60 -9.09
N MET A 81 1.26 4.92 -8.95
CA MET A 81 0.45 5.83 -9.76
C MET A 81 1.35 6.69 -10.64
N THR A 82 0.92 6.90 -11.89
CA THR A 82 1.44 8.01 -12.70
C THR A 82 0.99 9.35 -12.13
N LYS A 83 1.50 10.44 -12.67
CA LYS A 83 1.09 11.79 -12.26
C LYS A 83 -0.39 12.04 -12.57
N GLU A 84 -0.85 11.56 -13.73
CA GLU A 84 -2.25 11.63 -14.16
C GLU A 84 -3.16 10.84 -13.23
N ASP A 85 -2.80 9.58 -12.91
CA ASP A 85 -3.55 8.73 -11.99
C ASP A 85 -3.65 9.35 -10.59
N PHE A 86 -2.55 9.94 -10.11
CA PHE A 86 -2.52 10.57 -8.79
C PHE A 86 -3.38 11.84 -8.72
N GLU A 87 -3.42 12.64 -9.78
CA GLU A 87 -4.32 13.81 -9.83
C GLU A 87 -5.80 13.39 -9.88
N GLU A 88 -6.13 12.31 -10.58
CA GLU A 88 -7.49 11.75 -10.55
C GLU A 88 -7.86 11.22 -9.16
N PHE A 89 -6.94 10.49 -8.51
CA PHE A 89 -7.09 10.04 -7.13
C PHE A 89 -7.31 11.20 -6.15
N LYS A 90 -6.52 12.28 -6.26
CA LYS A 90 -6.71 13.50 -5.47
C LYS A 90 -8.09 14.13 -5.68
N ARG A 91 -8.56 14.22 -6.93
CA ARG A 91 -9.90 14.75 -7.24
C ARG A 91 -10.98 13.91 -6.57
N TYR A 92 -10.84 12.59 -6.59
CA TYR A 92 -11.77 11.68 -5.91
C TYR A 92 -11.75 11.87 -4.38
N ILE A 93 -10.58 11.98 -3.74
CA ILE A 93 -10.55 12.14 -2.28
C ILE A 93 -11.12 13.50 -1.84
N ASN A 94 -10.75 14.58 -2.53
CA ASN A 94 -11.15 15.95 -2.16
C ASN A 94 -12.65 16.24 -2.39
N GLN A 95 -13.44 15.28 -2.87
CA GLN A 95 -14.90 15.44 -3.03
C GLN A 95 -15.67 15.16 -1.72
N PHE A 96 -15.01 14.59 -0.71
CA PHE A 96 -15.58 14.27 0.61
C PHE A 96 -14.95 15.16 1.68
#